data_AF-A0A183DHG1-F1
#
_entry.id   AF-A0A183DHG1-F1
#
_cell.length_a   1.000
_cell.length_b   1.000
_cell.length_c   1.000
_cell.angle_alpha   90.00
_cell.angle_beta   90.00
_cell.angle_gamma   90.00
#
_symmetry.space_group_name_H-M   'P 1'
#
loop_
_entity.id
_entity.type
_entity.pdbx_description
1 polymer ?
#
loop_
_entity_poly.entity_id
_entity_poly.type
_entity_poly.pdbx_seq_one_letter_code
_entity_poly.pdbx_strand_id
1 'polypeptide(L)'
;MIPVIVFSFSRKECEAYATQMTNLDFNTENEKTVVREIFVNAISLLSDEDSKLPEIGRVLPLLLRGIGVHHSGLLPIIKEVIEILFGEGLI
;
A
#
# COMPACT_ATOMS: atom_id res chain seq x y z
N MET A 1 -15.17 10.30 9.25
CA MET A 1 -15.26 10.24 7.77
C MET A 1 -14.02 9.55 7.27
N ILE A 2 -14.19 8.43 6.59
CA ILE A 2 -13.18 7.67 5.85
C ILE A 2 -13.83 7.28 4.51
N PRO A 3 -13.10 7.22 3.38
CA PRO A 3 -11.65 7.44 3.25
C PRO A 3 -11.24 8.94 3.23
N VAL A 4 -9.95 9.21 3.41
CA VAL A 4 -9.34 10.56 3.31
C VAL A 4 -8.16 10.53 2.35
N ILE A 5 -8.17 11.40 1.35
CA ILE A 5 -7.07 11.55 0.39
C ILE A 5 -6.28 12.81 0.70
N VAL A 6 -4.96 12.68 0.88
CA VAL A 6 -4.04 13.79 1.09
C VAL A 6 -3.14 13.95 -0.13
N PHE A 7 -3.22 15.11 -0.77
CA PHE A 7 -2.36 15.44 -1.91
C PHE A 7 -1.08 16.15 -1.43
N SER A 8 0.09 15.57 -1.73
CA SER A 8 1.39 16.25 -1.65
C SER A 8 2.07 16.21 -3.02
N PHE A 9 2.76 17.29 -3.37
CA PHE A 9 3.54 17.40 -4.60
C PHE A 9 4.97 16.86 -4.45
N SER A 10 5.32 16.28 -3.29
CA SER A 10 6.63 15.70 -3.00
C SER A 10 6.51 14.21 -2.70
N ARG A 11 7.13 13.37 -3.55
CA ARG A 11 7.21 11.90 -3.34
C ARG A 11 7.72 11.56 -1.93
N LYS A 12 8.74 12.30 -1.49
CA LYS A 12 9.35 12.14 -0.16
C LYS A 12 8.36 12.43 0.97
N GLU A 13 7.52 13.44 0.81
CA GLU A 13 6.51 13.79 1.82
C GLU A 13 5.39 12.76 1.87
N CYS A 14 4.92 12.25 0.73
CA CYS A 14 3.91 11.18 0.69
C CYS A 14 4.36 9.97 1.53
N GLU A 15 5.59 9.50 1.31
CA GLU A 15 6.20 8.42 2.10
C GLU A 15 6.34 8.78 3.58
N ALA A 16 6.82 9.99 3.87
CA ALA A 16 7.04 10.44 5.24
C ALA A 16 5.73 10.54 6.04
N TYR A 17 4.66 11.05 5.44
CA TYR A 17 3.34 11.16 6.08
C TYR A 17 2.78 9.77 6.39
N ALA A 18 2.84 8.83 5.45
CA ALA A 18 2.37 7.47 5.69
C ALA A 18 3.15 6.77 6.81
N THR A 19 4.47 6.98 6.87
CA THR A 19 5.32 6.39 7.93
C THR A 19 5.05 7.01 9.30
N GLN A 20 4.62 8.28 9.36
CA GLN A 20 4.27 8.96 10.62
C GLN A 20 2.93 8.48 11.22
N MET A 21 2.09 7.81 10.44
CA MET A 21 0.84 7.18 10.90
C MET A 21 1.12 5.85 11.64
N THR A 22 2.02 5.86 12.64
CA THR A 22 2.53 4.63 13.28
C THR A 22 1.48 3.88 14.12
N ASN A 23 0.52 4.59 14.73
CA ASN A 23 -0.44 4.01 15.69
C ASN A 23 -1.87 3.91 15.13
N LEU A 24 -2.05 4.09 13.82
CA LEU A 24 -3.35 3.99 13.17
C LEU A 24 -3.45 2.67 12.42
N ASP A 25 -4.59 2.00 12.61
CA ASP A 25 -4.95 0.76 11.95
C ASP A 25 -6.44 0.84 11.62
N PHE A 26 -6.75 0.94 10.33
CA PHE A 26 -8.10 1.15 9.82
C PHE A 26 -8.76 -0.13 9.33
N ASN A 27 -7.98 -1.19 9.15
CA ASN A 27 -8.48 -2.48 8.66
C ASN A 27 -8.66 -3.46 9.83
N THR A 28 -9.76 -4.19 9.78
CA THR A 28 -10.01 -5.38 10.59
C THR A 28 -9.10 -6.54 10.18
N GLU A 29 -9.04 -7.59 10.99
CA GLU A 29 -8.26 -8.81 10.66
C GLU A 29 -8.78 -9.52 9.39
N ASN A 30 -10.08 -9.44 9.11
CA ASN A 30 -10.64 -9.96 7.87
C ASN A 30 -10.17 -9.13 6.67
N GLU A 31 -10.25 -7.80 6.75
CA GLU A 31 -9.78 -6.91 5.67
C GLU A 31 -8.28 -7.07 5.43
N LYS A 32 -7.47 -7.19 6.49
CA LYS A 32 -6.04 -7.52 6.40
C LYS A 32 -5.77 -8.82 5.64
N THR A 33 -6.63 -9.82 5.80
CA THR A 33 -6.51 -11.08 5.08
C THR A 33 -6.74 -10.87 3.59
N VAL A 34 -7.76 -10.11 3.21
CA VAL A 34 -8.05 -9.74 1.82
C VAL A 34 -6.92 -8.90 1.22
N VAL A 35 -6.44 -7.88 1.94
CA VAL A 35 -5.29 -7.06 1.51
C VAL A 35 -4.06 -7.93 1.25
N ARG A 36 -3.76 -8.85 2.18
CA ARG A 36 -2.61 -9.76 2.06
C ARG A 36 -2.74 -10.65 0.83
N GLU A 37 -3.92 -11.21 0.59
CA GLU A 37 -4.17 -12.06 -0.58
C GLU A 37 -3.97 -11.29 -1.89
N ILE A 38 -4.59 -10.12 -2.04
CA ILE A 38 -4.42 -9.26 -3.22
C ILE A 38 -2.95 -8.92 -3.44
N PHE A 39 -2.26 -8.50 -2.38
CA PHE A 39 -0.84 -8.13 -2.46
C PHE A 39 0.03 -9.32 -2.85
N VAL A 40 -0.10 -10.47 -2.17
CA VAL A 40 0.71 -11.66 -2.45
C VAL A 40 0.46 -12.18 -3.87
N ASN A 41 -0.79 -12.20 -4.32
CA ASN A 41 -1.13 -12.61 -5.67
C ASN A 41 -0.47 -11.69 -6.71
N ALA A 42 -0.52 -10.37 -6.50
CA ALA A 42 0.16 -9.43 -7.40
C ALA A 42 1.69 -9.63 -7.39
N ILE A 43 2.32 -9.69 -6.23
CA ILE A 43 3.78 -9.86 -6.13
C ILE A 43 4.24 -11.21 -6.70
N SER A 44 3.40 -12.26 -6.68
CA SER A 44 3.71 -13.56 -7.29
C SER A 44 3.89 -13.52 -8.81
N LEU A 45 3.44 -12.45 -9.48
CA LEU A 45 3.64 -12.23 -10.91
C LEU A 45 5.01 -11.64 -11.25
N LEU A 46 5.75 -11.16 -10.24
CA LEU A 46 7.10 -10.64 -10.41
C LEU A 46 8.13 -11.76 -10.47
N SER A 47 9.32 -11.42 -10.96
CA SER A 47 10.48 -12.31 -10.84
C SER A 47 10.88 -12.51 -9.38
N ASP A 48 11.62 -13.59 -9.10
CA ASP A 48 12.19 -13.85 -7.76
C ASP A 48 13.15 -12.74 -7.29
N GLU A 49 13.77 -12.02 -8.22
CA GLU A 49 14.66 -10.90 -7.93
C GLU A 49 13.85 -9.66 -7.55
N ASP A 50 12.83 -9.33 -8.36
CA ASP A 50 11.98 -8.16 -8.13
C ASP A 50 11.12 -8.31 -6.87
N SER A 51 10.55 -9.50 -6.61
CA SER A 51 9.72 -9.78 -5.43
C SER A 51 10.46 -9.61 -4.10
N LYS A 52 11.80 -9.62 -4.13
CA LYS A 52 12.68 -9.43 -2.96
C LYS A 52 13.16 -7.99 -2.80
N LEU A 53 12.73 -7.06 -3.66
CA LEU A 53 13.09 -5.65 -3.53
C LEU A 53 12.62 -5.10 -2.18
N PRO A 54 13.47 -4.34 -1.45
CA PRO A 54 13.11 -3.79 -0.15
C PRO A 54 11.85 -2.93 -0.14
N GLU A 55 11.54 -2.26 -1.26
CA GLU A 55 10.35 -1.42 -1.42
C GLU A 55 9.06 -2.23 -1.25
N ILE A 56 9.00 -3.46 -1.78
CA ILE A 56 7.83 -4.34 -1.65
C ILE A 56 7.55 -4.66 -0.19
N GLY A 57 8.59 -5.01 0.57
CA GLY A 57 8.47 -5.30 2.00
C GLY A 57 8.05 -4.10 2.85
N ARG A 58 8.37 -2.87 2.41
CA ARG A 58 8.03 -1.64 3.13
C ARG A 58 6.57 -1.21 2.94
N VAL A 59 5.98 -1.53 1.78
CA VAL A 59 4.60 -1.12 1.45
C VAL A 59 3.56 -1.98 2.15
N LEU A 60 3.76 -3.31 2.23
CA LEU A 60 2.77 -4.23 2.80
C LEU A 60 2.30 -3.86 4.22
N PRO A 61 3.17 -3.48 5.19
CA PRO A 61 2.74 -3.05 6.52
C PRO A 61 1.85 -1.80 6.53
N LEU A 62 1.95 -0.93 5.52
CA LEU A 62 1.07 0.23 5.38
C LEU A 62 -0.30 -0.20 4.84
N LEU A 63 -0.32 -0.99 3.76
CA LEU A 63 -1.55 -1.46 3.14
C LEU A 63 -2.40 -2.30 4.11
N LEU A 64 -1.76 -3.16 4.91
CA LEU A 64 -2.46 -3.96 5.92
C LEU A 64 -3.19 -3.08 6.95
N ARG A 65 -2.73 -1.85 7.19
CA ARG A 65 -3.36 -0.92 8.13
C ARG A 65 -4.37 0.03 7.47
N GLY A 66 -4.65 -0.16 6.17
CA GLY A 66 -5.52 0.73 5.39
C GLY A 66 -4.85 2.06 5.03
N ILE A 67 -3.53 2.07 4.84
CA ILE A 67 -2.76 3.26 4.50
C ILE A 67 -2.02 3.01 3.18
N GLY A 68 -2.32 3.81 2.16
CA GLY A 68 -1.67 3.77 0.85
C GLY A 68 -0.86 5.03 0.56
N VAL A 69 0.20 4.86 -0.24
CA VAL A 69 0.97 5.96 -0.85
C VAL A 69 0.90 5.79 -2.36
N HIS A 70 0.57 6.82 -3.12
CA HIS A 70 0.54 6.73 -4.58
C HIS A 70 1.33 7.86 -5.22
N HIS A 71 2.40 7.51 -5.95
CA HIS A 71 3.18 8.46 -6.72
C HIS A 71 3.97 7.78 -7.84
N SER A 72 4.50 8.57 -8.78
CA SER A 72 5.24 8.09 -9.95
C SER A 72 6.55 7.33 -9.65
N GLY A 73 7.07 7.41 -8.43
CA GLY A 73 8.25 6.65 -8.00
C GLY A 73 8.01 5.19 -7.65
N LEU A 74 6.75 4.75 -7.52
CA LEU A 74 6.42 3.37 -7.18
C LEU A 74 6.48 2.46 -8.40
N LEU A 75 6.83 1.20 -8.17
CA LEU A 75 6.71 0.15 -9.17
C LEU A 75 5.27 0.10 -9.74
N PRO A 76 5.10 -0.11 -11.06
CA PRO A 76 3.77 -0.19 -11.69
C PRO A 76 2.79 -1.12 -10.97
N ILE A 77 3.25 -2.32 -10.61
CA ILE A 77 2.43 -3.31 -9.92
C ILE A 77 1.97 -2.85 -8.52
N ILE A 78 2.78 -2.06 -7.82
CA ILE A 78 2.42 -1.51 -6.51
C ILE A 78 1.34 -0.45 -6.66
N LYS A 79 1.42 0.40 -7.69
CA LYS A 79 0.37 1.39 -7.97
C LYS A 79 -0.96 0.71 -8.28
N GLU A 80 -0.94 -0.34 -9.11
CA GLU A 80 -2.13 -1.11 -9.45
C GLU A 80 -2.75 -1.76 -8.21
N VAL A 81 -1.94 -2.37 -7.34
CA VAL A 81 -2.44 -2.92 -6.07
C VAL A 81 -3.10 -1.84 -5.21
N ILE A 82 -2.49 -0.66 -5.10
CA ILE A 82 -3.05 0.44 -4.30
C ILE A 82 -4.36 0.96 -4.89
N GLU A 83 -4.44 1.05 -6.22
CA GLU A 83 -5.67 1.44 -6.94
C GLU A 83 -6.79 0.41 -6.74
N ILE A 84 -6.48 -0.90 -6.77
CA ILE A 84 -7.43 -1.97 -6.46
C ILE A 84 -7.92 -1.86 -5.02
N LEU A 85 -7.00 -1.78 -4.06
CA LEU A 85 -7.36 -1.71 -2.64
C LEU A 85 -8.19 -0.47 -2.30
N PHE A 86 -7.90 0.67 -2.92
CA PHE A 86 -8.71 1.88 -2.80
C PHE A 86 -10.11 1.69 -3.41
N GLY A 87 -10.21 1.04 -4.56
CA GLY A 87 -11.50 0.70 -5.20
C GLY A 87 -12.37 -0.24 -4.37
N GLU A 88 -11.75 -1.17 -3.65
CA GLU A 88 -12.40 -2.12 -2.73
C GLU A 88 -12.70 -1.51 -1.34
N GLY A 89 -12.33 -0.24 -1.09
CA GLY A 89 -12.54 0.42 0.19
C GLY A 89 -11.64 -0.08 1.33
N LEU A 90 -10.51 -0.69 0.99
CA LEU A 90 -9.51 -1.21 1.94
C LEU A 90 -8.42 -0.18 2.26
N ILE A 91 -8.45 1.00 1.63
CA ILE A 91 -7.58 2.19 1.79
C ILE A 91 -8.43 3.46 1.60
#